data_AF-A0A0M1JDL7-F1
#
_entry.id   AF-A0A0M1JDL7-F1
#
_cell.length_a   1.000
_cell.length_b   1.000
_cell.length_c   1.000
_cell.angle_alpha   90.00
_cell.angle_beta   90.00
_cell.angle_gamma   90.00
#
_symmetry.space_group_name_H-M   'P 1'
#
loop_
_entity.id
_entity.type
_entity.pdbx_description
1 polymer ?
#
loop_
_entity_poly.entity_id
_entity_poly.type
_entity_poly.pdbx_seq_one_letter_code
_entity_poly.pdbx_strand_id
1 'polypeptide(L)'
;MDENVIQHLFTAGINAQKQGKLQDTLESYTNLVKYIKELRPDPQDQEAYHSWLAHYGYDLARVYSNRGVLLKILHEAWGARKYYKAAIDICEQSRLYAY
;
A
#
# COMPACT_ATOMS: atom_id res chain seq x y z
N MET A 1 -2.17 2.11 -18.22
CA MET A 1 -1.09 3.09 -17.92
C MET A 1 -0.81 3.17 -16.42
N ASP A 2 -1.73 2.74 -15.57
CA ASP A 2 -1.72 2.99 -14.12
C ASP A 2 -0.76 2.08 -13.31
N GLU A 3 -0.50 0.87 -13.78
CA GLU A 3 0.41 -0.08 -13.11
C GLU A 3 1.87 0.41 -13.10
N ASN A 4 2.28 1.15 -14.13
CA ASN A 4 3.61 1.76 -14.22
C ASN A 4 3.82 2.83 -13.14
N VAL A 5 2.77 3.57 -12.76
CA VAL A 5 2.84 4.60 -11.71
C VAL A 5 3.01 3.94 -10.34
N ILE A 6 2.28 2.85 -10.10
CA ILE A 6 2.35 2.07 -8.86
C ILE A 6 3.77 1.50 -8.67
N GLN A 7 4.31 0.83 -9.69
CA GLN A 7 5.67 0.27 -9.64
C GLN A 7 6.74 1.35 -9.49
N HIS A 8 6.56 2.50 -10.16
CA HIS A 8 7.48 3.62 -10.05
C HIS A 8 7.52 4.20 -8.62
N LEU A 9 6.35 4.52 -8.05
CA LEU A 9 6.25 5.06 -6.68
C LEU A 9 6.75 4.05 -5.63
N PHE A 10 6.49 2.76 -5.85
CA PHE A 10 6.97 1.70 -4.97
C PHE A 10 8.50 1.61 -4.99
N THR A 11 9.10 1.64 -6.18
CA THR A 11 10.55 1.60 -6.37
C THR A 11 11.22 2.85 -5.79
N ALA A 12 10.62 4.03 -5.99
CA ALA A 12 11.08 5.28 -5.41
C ALA A 12 11.11 5.21 -3.87
N GLY A 13 10.04 4.68 -3.25
CA GLY A 13 9.98 4.46 -1.80
C GLY A 13 11.07 3.52 -1.29
N ILE A 14 11.29 2.38 -1.94
CA ILE A 14 12.37 1.44 -1.56
C ILE A 14 13.75 2.10 -1.67
N ASN A 15 13.99 2.84 -2.75
CA ASN A 15 15.29 3.49 -2.97
C ASN A 15 15.54 4.62 -1.95
N ALA A 16 14.52 5.43 -1.64
CA ALA A 16 14.60 6.44 -0.60
C ALA A 16 14.88 5.82 0.78
N GLN A 17 14.25 4.68 1.08
CA GLN A 17 14.47 3.95 2.33
C GLN A 17 15.91 3.44 2.44
N LYS A 18 16.47 2.87 1.37
CA LYS A 18 17.88 2.44 1.32
C LYS A 18 18.86 3.59 1.50
N GLN A 19 18.50 4.79 1.06
CA GLN A 19 19.29 6.01 1.22
C GLN A 19 19.13 6.66 2.61
N GLY A 20 18.28 6.10 3.49
CA GLY A 20 17.99 6.70 4.80
C GLY A 20 17.12 7.97 4.73
N LYS A 21 16.55 8.30 3.56
CA LYS A 21 15.67 9.46 3.38
C LYS A 21 14.26 9.10 3.83
N LEU A 22 14.07 9.06 5.14
CA LEU A 22 12.83 8.58 5.76
C LEU A 22 11.61 9.43 5.40
N GLN A 23 11.78 10.75 5.22
CA GLN A 23 10.69 11.65 4.80
C GLN A 23 10.26 11.38 3.35
N ASP A 24 11.18 11.33 2.40
CA ASP A 24 10.91 11.01 0.99
C ASP A 24 10.26 9.62 0.83
N THR A 25 10.69 8.67 1.67
CA THR A 25 10.09 7.32 1.73
C THR A 25 8.62 7.40 2.17
N LEU A 26 8.35 8.16 3.23
CA LEU A 26 6.99 8.34 3.76
C LEU A 26 6.09 9.01 2.73
N GLU A 27 6.61 10.03 2.04
CA GLU A 27 5.88 10.75 0.98
C GLU A 27 5.56 9.82 -0.19
N SER A 28 6.55 9.06 -0.68
CA SER A 28 6.37 8.10 -1.79
C SER A 28 5.30 7.06 -1.47
N TYR A 29 5.35 6.44 -0.27
CA TYR A 29 4.33 5.48 0.15
C TYR A 29 2.97 6.13 0.42
N THR A 30 2.93 7.40 0.85
CA THR A 30 1.67 8.14 1.02
C THR A 30 0.99 8.40 -0.30
N ASN A 31 1.74 8.88 -1.29
CA ASN A 31 1.24 9.15 -2.62
C ASN A 31 0.76 7.87 -3.31
N LEU A 32 1.46 6.76 -3.11
CA LEU A 32 1.06 5.46 -3.65
C LEU A 32 -0.26 4.95 -3.04
N VAL A 33 -0.40 5.00 -1.72
CA VAL A 33 -1.66 4.61 -1.06
C VAL A 33 -2.81 5.51 -1.53
N LYS A 34 -2.57 6.81 -1.67
CA LYS A 34 -3.57 7.76 -2.15
C LYS A 34 -4.01 7.41 -3.58
N TYR A 35 -3.05 7.21 -4.48
CA TYR A 35 -3.32 6.87 -5.87
C TYR A 35 -4.13 5.56 -6.01
N ILE A 36 -3.71 4.50 -5.32
CA ILE A 36 -4.43 3.21 -5.35
C ILE A 36 -5.86 3.37 -4.80
N LYS A 37 -6.06 4.20 -3.75
CA LYS A 37 -7.39 4.49 -3.20
C LYS A 37 -8.27 5.34 -4.12
N GLU A 38 -7.69 6.23 -4.91
CA GLU A 38 -8.44 7.01 -5.91
C GLU A 38 -8.93 6.12 -7.06
N LEU A 39 -8.20 5.05 -7.37
CA LEU A 39 -8.63 4.00 -8.31
C LEU A 39 -9.68 3.05 -7.73
N ARG A 40 -10.03 3.19 -6.44
CA ARG A 40 -10.97 2.29 -5.78
C ARG A 40 -12.39 2.50 -6.34
N PRO A 41 -13.02 1.46 -6.90
CA PRO A 41 -14.40 1.55 -7.36
C PRO A 41 -15.37 1.67 -6.17
N ASP A 42 -16.62 2.01 -6.47
CA ASP A 42 -17.69 2.05 -5.47
C ASP A 42 -17.77 0.68 -4.76
N PRO A 43 -17.66 0.61 -3.42
CA PRO A 43 -17.80 -0.64 -2.68
C PRO A 43 -19.15 -1.35 -2.86
N GLN A 44 -20.19 -0.65 -3.34
CA GLN A 44 -21.48 -1.27 -3.68
C GLN A 44 -21.41 -2.10 -4.96
N ASP A 45 -20.48 -1.79 -5.86
CA ASP A 45 -20.16 -2.62 -7.02
C ASP A 45 -19.15 -3.70 -6.61
N GLN A 46 -19.70 -4.83 -6.17
CA GLN A 46 -18.90 -5.96 -5.68
C GLN A 46 -17.96 -6.52 -6.76
N GLU A 47 -18.38 -6.56 -8.03
CA GLU A 47 -17.57 -7.12 -9.11
C GLU A 47 -16.34 -6.24 -9.39
N ALA A 48 -16.56 -4.93 -9.55
CA ALA A 48 -15.47 -3.99 -9.73
C ALA A 48 -14.55 -3.96 -8.51
N TYR A 49 -15.10 -4.02 -7.29
CA TYR A 49 -14.30 -4.02 -6.06
C TYR A 49 -13.46 -5.29 -5.89
N HIS A 50 -14.00 -6.47 -6.19
CA HIS A 50 -13.25 -7.72 -6.16
C HIS A 50 -12.14 -7.74 -7.20
N SER A 51 -12.43 -7.30 -8.44
CA SER A 51 -11.43 -7.16 -9.49
C SER A 51 -10.31 -6.20 -9.06
N TRP A 52 -10.66 -5.03 -8.53
CA TRP A 52 -9.70 -4.08 -7.99
C TRP A 52 -8.85 -4.67 -6.85
N LEU A 53 -9.45 -5.44 -5.94
CA LEU A 53 -8.73 -6.12 -4.85
C LEU A 53 -7.79 -7.22 -5.37
N ALA A 54 -8.19 -7.96 -6.40
CA ALA A 54 -7.35 -8.98 -7.04
C ALA A 54 -6.13 -8.34 -7.73
N HIS A 55 -6.33 -7.21 -8.40
CA HIS A 55 -5.28 -6.50 -9.13
C HIS A 55 -4.35 -5.67 -8.23
N TYR A 56 -4.89 -4.93 -7.25
CA TYR A 56 -4.13 -3.95 -6.47
C TYR A 56 -3.97 -4.30 -5.00
N GLY A 57 -4.73 -5.26 -4.47
CA GLY A 57 -4.74 -5.58 -3.05
C GLY A 57 -3.38 -6.03 -2.53
N TYR A 58 -2.65 -6.86 -3.28
CA TYR A 58 -1.32 -7.32 -2.89
C TYR A 58 -0.30 -6.16 -2.80
N ASP A 59 -0.26 -5.30 -3.81
CA ASP A 59 0.64 -4.13 -3.82
C ASP A 59 0.28 -3.16 -2.70
N LEU A 60 -1.01 -2.91 -2.47
CA LEU A 60 -1.48 -2.06 -1.39
C LEU A 60 -1.08 -2.61 0.00
N ALA A 61 -1.26 -3.91 0.23
CA ALA A 61 -0.83 -4.57 1.47
C ALA A 61 0.69 -4.46 1.69
N ARG A 62 1.47 -4.61 0.62
CA ARG A 62 2.93 -4.48 0.67
C ARG A 62 3.37 -3.05 1.02
N VAL A 63 2.73 -2.04 0.45
CA VAL A 63 3.00 -0.62 0.77
C VAL A 63 2.64 -0.31 2.22
N TYR A 64 1.50 -0.79 2.71
CA TYR A 64 1.11 -0.62 4.11
C TYR A 64 2.10 -1.29 5.08
N SER A 65 2.61 -2.47 4.74
CA SER A 65 3.64 -3.15 5.51
C SER A 65 4.94 -2.35 5.56
N ASN A 66 5.41 -1.84 4.42
CA ASN A 66 6.62 -1.02 4.35
C ASN A 66 6.49 0.29 5.13
N ARG A 67 5.31 0.91 5.11
CA ARG A 67 5.00 2.09 5.92
C ARG A 67 5.00 1.76 7.42
N GLY A 68 4.51 0.59 7.81
CA GLY A 68 4.62 0.08 9.18
C GLY A 68 6.08 -0.06 9.63
N VAL A 69 6.96 -0.57 8.75
CA VAL A 69 8.40 -0.68 9.01
C VAL A 69 9.01 0.71 9.19
N LEU A 70 8.67 1.66 8.33
CA LEU A 70 9.15 3.03 8.40
C LEU A 70 8.76 3.71 9.72
N LEU A 71 7.51 3.55 10.15
CA LEU A 71 7.03 4.12 11.41
C LEU A 71 7.68 3.49 12.63
N LYS A 72 8.02 2.19 12.57
CA LYS A 72 8.83 1.54 13.59
C LYS A 72 10.22 2.19 13.69
N ILE A 73 10.85 2.50 12.55
CA ILE A 73 12.14 3.21 12.50
C ILE A 73 12.01 4.63 13.08
N LEU A 74 10.90 5.30 12.83
CA LEU A 74 10.57 6.62 13.40
C LEU A 74 10.07 6.58 14.86
N HIS A 75 10.17 5.44 15.54
CA HIS A 75 9.68 5.21 16.91
C HIS A 75 8.16 5.40 17.12
N GLU A 76 7.36 5.44 16.05
CA GLU A 76 5.90 5.51 16.07
C GLU A 76 5.26 4.11 16.10
N ALA A 77 5.52 3.34 17.16
CA ALA A 77 5.07 1.95 17.27
C ALA A 77 3.53 1.78 17.20
N TRP A 78 2.77 2.76 17.70
CA TRP A 78 1.30 2.76 17.62
C TRP A 78 0.80 3.01 16.19
N GLY A 79 1.44 3.93 15.47
CA GLY A 79 1.16 4.18 14.06
C GLY A 79 1.48 2.94 13.22
N ALA A 80 2.64 2.33 13.43
CA ALA A 80 3.08 1.12 12.74
C ALA A 80 2.06 -0.02 12.84
N ARG A 81 1.55 -0.29 14.05
CA ARG A 81 0.55 -1.36 14.28
C ARG A 81 -0.72 -1.18 13.45
N LYS A 82 -1.22 0.05 13.32
CA LYS A 82 -2.42 0.33 12.51
C LYS A 82 -2.18 -0.04 11.04
N TYR A 83 -1.00 0.28 10.51
CA TYR A 83 -0.67 -0.01 9.12
C TYR A 83 -0.39 -1.49 8.86
N TYR A 84 0.26 -2.20 9.80
CA TYR A 84 0.39 -3.65 9.68
C TYR A 84 -0.96 -4.35 9.72
N LYS A 85 -1.89 -3.91 10.59
CA LYS A 85 -3.24 -4.46 10.61
C LYS A 85 -3.95 -4.23 9.28
N ALA A 86 -3.90 -3.01 8.74
CA ALA A 86 -4.48 -2.72 7.44
C ALA A 86 -3.88 -3.57 6.31
N ALA A 87 -2.56 -3.81 6.34
CA ALA A 87 -1.90 -4.69 5.37
C ALA A 87 -2.42 -6.12 5.43
N ILE A 88 -2.60 -6.67 6.64
CA ILE A 88 -3.14 -8.03 6.84
C ILE A 88 -4.58 -8.10 6.34
N ASP A 89 -5.44 -7.18 6.77
CA ASP A 89 -6.85 -7.16 6.40
C ASP A 89 -7.02 -7.11 4.86
N ILE A 90 -6.19 -6.30 4.16
CA ILE A 90 -6.21 -6.19 2.69
C ILE A 90 -5.67 -7.47 2.03
N CYS A 91 -4.59 -8.06 2.57
CA CYS A 91 -4.01 -9.29 2.05
C CYS A 91 -4.99 -10.46 2.16
N GLU A 92 -5.68 -10.58 3.29
CA GLU A 92 -6.72 -11.59 3.49
C GLU A 92 -7.89 -11.40 2.51
N GLN A 93 -8.36 -10.17 2.35
CA GLN A 93 -9.42 -9.86 1.38
C GLN A 93 -8.99 -10.17 -0.06
N SER A 94 -7.82 -9.70 -0.49
CA SER A 94 -7.29 -9.93 -1.83
C SER A 94 -7.16 -11.42 -2.15
N ARG A 95 -6.72 -12.22 -1.17
CA ARG A 95 -6.58 -13.67 -1.32
C ARG A 95 -7.90 -14.40 -1.58
N LEU A 96 -9.02 -13.88 -1.09
CA LEU A 96 -10.34 -14.47 -1.32
C LEU A 96 -10.80 -14.35 -2.78
N TYR A 97 -10.25 -13.40 -3.54
CA TYR A 97 -10.69 -13.06 -4.90
C TYR A 97 -9.63 -13.32 -5.98
N ALA A 98 -8.53 -13.98 -5.63
CA ALA A 98 -7.40 -14.23 -6.51
C ALA A 98 -7.54 -15.49 -7.41
N TYR A 99 -8.77 -15.95 -7.71
CA TYR A 99 -9.04 -17.20 -8.44
C TYR A 99 -9.87 -16.98 -9.70
#